data_AF-A0A1S3YNH0-F1
#
_entry.id   AF-A0A1S3YNH0-F1
#
_cell.length_a   1.000
_cell.length_b   1.000
_cell.length_c   1.000
_cell.angle_alpha   90.00
_cell.angle_beta   90.00
_cell.angle_gamma   90.00
#
_symmetry.space_group_name_H-M   'P 1'
#
loop_
_entity.id
_entity.type
_entity.pdbx_description
1 polymer ?
#
loop_
_entity_poly.entity_id
_entity_poly.type
_entity_poly.pdbx_seq_one_letter_code
_entity_poly.pdbx_strand_id
1 'polypeptide(L)'
;MALQHSTSTAFVFHLLNFEMLVITNKDFVGVKYSFILNQRLRVGALGITFVRERFTPDMIERERPGLAIWDRVNKKNTNVVCKFCNKITTGEIYRFKFHLIGGDRNVTSCPKCPPEVRNEIKNFVEKKEQNNQMSHQPLVTNLHDDDDDIEELSLPTKRGRDAISSSHGSTGTSRTKGPIDCYFPKKPEGKSGGKDVQKIAKDILRDRAVRAFARWVYDAGLLFNCVNYTDTFGDFIEVVSQYGPGMKPPTYHEIRGPYLIKEVEETNKIVEEYKVAWNKYGCSIMMDKWTARTEKIIINVLVNSPKGSLFLESIDARDSSTDHIKMFTLFQNTIEKIGPSKVVQVVTDNASENVKAGGMVEGAYKNVYWTPCAAHCINLIFGDIFKEKPFSTVFGQGVRVHSYISQRPLLLNMMRRFTRQKKLVKSGKTRFATTFLTLHSIHLQKANLRKLFTSEEWSKSKFAMESAGKDVARIILSYYFGNNVLHALKIGGPLVKILCLVDGEQKPPMGYLYEAMDRAKEAIQASFTDEQKYAKVFQIIDARWSEQLHRPLHAAGLILNPSLFYDQHENNSLARELWTGFHEVVIKLTPNEYLQEKIVDQLAIYKAAEGLFKL
;
A
#
# COMPACT_ATOMS: atom_id res chain seq x y z
N MET A 1 44.25 3.21 13.00
CA MET A 1 43.73 4.45 12.36
C MET A 1 42.73 4.22 11.22
N ALA A 2 42.55 3.03 10.64
CA ALA A 2 41.60 2.83 9.53
C ALA A 2 40.14 2.45 9.93
N LEU A 3 39.82 2.39 11.23
CA LEU A 3 38.53 1.88 11.75
C LEU A 3 37.61 2.95 12.39
N GLN A 4 38.02 4.23 12.41
CA GLN A 4 37.24 5.34 13.00
C GLN A 4 36.51 6.22 11.98
N HIS A 5 36.73 6.02 10.67
CA HIS A 5 36.08 6.83 9.62
C HIS A 5 34.71 6.29 9.15
N SER A 6 34.34 5.04 9.45
CA SER A 6 33.08 4.43 8.97
C SER A 6 31.87 4.65 9.89
N THR A 7 32.08 5.07 11.14
CA THR A 7 31.00 5.35 12.10
C THR A 7 30.44 6.77 11.97
N SER A 8 31.21 7.71 11.42
CA SER A 8 30.84 9.13 11.44
C SER A 8 29.96 9.55 10.26
N THR A 9 30.10 8.95 9.08
CA THR A 9 29.24 9.25 7.91
C THR A 9 27.79 8.77 8.09
N ALA A 10 27.54 7.97 9.12
CA ALA A 10 26.24 7.39 9.38
C ALA A 10 25.22 8.42 9.90
N PHE A 11 25.65 9.53 10.54
CA PHE A 11 24.73 10.46 11.22
C PHE A 11 23.81 11.25 10.28
N VAL A 12 24.33 11.73 9.14
CA VAL A 12 23.52 12.37 8.09
C VAL A 12 22.49 11.38 7.49
N PHE A 13 22.85 10.09 7.41
CA PHE A 13 21.93 9.01 7.02
C PHE A 13 21.01 8.49 8.15
N HIS A 14 21.28 8.82 9.43
CA HIS A 14 20.50 8.33 10.56
C HIS A 14 19.11 8.97 10.62
N LEU A 15 19.00 10.26 10.31
CA LEU A 15 17.73 11.01 10.35
C LEU A 15 16.88 10.85 9.07
N LEU A 16 17.49 10.45 7.96
CA LEU A 16 16.84 10.33 6.65
C LEU A 16 15.84 9.16 6.52
N ASN A 17 15.95 8.16 7.38
CA ASN A 17 15.28 6.86 7.22
C ASN A 17 14.20 6.58 8.27
N PHE A 18 13.68 7.63 8.93
CA PHE A 18 12.54 7.49 9.82
C PHE A 18 11.24 7.44 9.02
N GLU A 19 10.81 6.24 8.65
CA GLU A 19 9.45 6.06 8.12
C GLU A 19 8.44 6.24 9.26
N MET A 20 7.33 6.92 8.93
CA MET A 20 6.13 6.95 9.75
C MET A 20 5.08 6.16 8.97
N LEU A 21 4.62 5.03 9.52
CA LEU A 21 3.59 4.20 8.91
C LEU A 21 2.31 4.29 9.73
N VAL A 22 1.16 4.32 9.06
CA VAL A 22 -0.14 4.32 9.74
C VAL A 22 -0.94 3.11 9.30
N ILE A 23 -1.37 2.33 10.29
CA ILE A 23 -2.03 1.06 10.04
C ILE A 23 -3.39 1.31 9.39
N THR A 24 -3.59 0.73 8.22
CA THR A 24 -4.94 0.52 7.71
C THR A 24 -5.20 -0.95 7.47
N ASN A 25 -6.10 -1.54 8.26
CA ASN A 25 -6.73 -2.79 7.85
C ASN A 25 -8.16 -2.93 8.37
N LYS A 26 -8.92 -3.79 7.69
CA LYS A 26 -10.28 -4.19 8.06
C LYS A 26 -10.29 -5.64 8.50
N ASP A 27 -11.20 -5.94 9.42
CA ASP A 27 -11.86 -7.24 9.59
C ASP A 27 -10.91 -8.47 9.60
N PHE A 28 -10.15 -8.64 10.69
CA PHE A 28 -9.55 -9.93 11.06
C PHE A 28 -9.99 -10.35 12.48
N VAL A 29 -10.71 -11.46 12.57
CA VAL A 29 -11.11 -12.11 13.82
C VAL A 29 -10.24 -13.34 14.03
N GLY A 30 -9.40 -13.34 15.06
CA GLY A 30 -8.54 -14.50 15.39
C GLY A 30 -7.57 -14.17 16.53
N VAL A 31 -7.87 -14.68 17.73
CA VAL A 31 -7.13 -14.35 18.96
C VAL A 31 -5.84 -15.19 19.09
N LYS A 32 -4.72 -14.50 19.38
CA LYS A 32 -3.40 -15.01 19.80
C LYS A 32 -2.71 -16.02 18.85
N TYR A 33 -1.41 -15.84 18.66
CA TYR A 33 -0.47 -16.69 17.89
C TYR A 33 -0.55 -16.67 16.36
N SER A 34 -1.69 -16.41 15.71
CA SER A 34 -1.75 -16.42 14.23
C SER A 34 -1.05 -15.22 13.52
N PHE A 35 -0.51 -14.25 14.24
CA PHE A 35 0.07 -13.03 13.67
C PHE A 35 1.51 -13.18 13.15
N ILE A 36 2.21 -14.24 13.54
CA ILE A 36 3.67 -14.30 13.37
C ILE A 36 4.09 -14.71 11.94
N LEU A 37 3.21 -15.40 11.19
CA LEU A 37 3.37 -15.63 9.75
C LEU A 37 3.35 -14.34 8.88
N ASN A 38 2.96 -13.18 9.42
CA ASN A 38 2.82 -11.96 8.59
C ASN A 38 4.15 -11.30 8.20
N GLN A 39 5.31 -11.74 8.71
CA GLN A 39 6.60 -11.10 8.36
C GLN A 39 7.16 -11.48 6.96
N ARG A 40 6.51 -12.40 6.23
CA ARG A 40 6.69 -12.56 4.76
C ARG A 40 5.46 -12.13 3.93
N LEU A 41 4.38 -11.72 4.57
CA LEU A 41 3.17 -11.27 3.89
C LEU A 41 3.20 -9.75 3.71
N ARG A 42 3.74 -9.30 2.56
CA ARG A 42 3.53 -7.92 2.12
C ARG A 42 2.03 -7.62 2.06
N VAL A 43 1.64 -6.50 2.66
CA VAL A 43 0.26 -6.00 2.72
C VAL A 43 -0.32 -5.90 1.31
N GLY A 44 -1.16 -6.87 0.93
CA GLY A 44 -1.43 -7.13 -0.49
C GLY A 44 -2.78 -7.78 -0.81
N ALA A 45 -3.78 -7.68 0.08
CA ALA A 45 -5.11 -8.25 -0.18
C ALA A 45 -6.27 -7.60 0.61
N LEU A 46 -6.49 -6.29 0.46
CA LEU A 46 -7.84 -5.71 0.40
C LEU A 46 -7.78 -4.28 -0.17
N GLY A 47 -7.76 -4.20 -1.50
CA GLY A 47 -7.63 -2.92 -2.17
C GLY A 47 -8.84 -2.02 -1.96
N ILE A 48 -8.64 -0.87 -1.30
CA ILE A 48 -9.11 0.36 -1.93
C ILE A 48 -8.14 0.63 -3.08
N THR A 49 -8.41 -0.03 -4.20
CA THR A 49 -7.84 0.38 -5.47
C THR A 49 -8.37 1.77 -5.75
N PHE A 50 -7.61 2.80 -5.39
CA PHE A 50 -7.75 4.10 -6.04
C PHE A 50 -7.66 3.81 -7.53
N VAL A 51 -8.78 4.00 -8.22
CA VAL A 51 -8.85 3.76 -9.66
C VAL A 51 -7.74 4.59 -10.29
N ARG A 52 -6.75 3.92 -10.87
CA ARG A 52 -5.67 4.54 -11.64
C ARG A 52 -6.22 5.02 -12.99
N GLU A 53 -7.28 5.82 -12.93
CA GLU A 53 -7.79 6.59 -14.05
C GLU A 53 -6.68 7.56 -14.43
N ARG A 54 -6.30 7.52 -15.71
CA ARG A 54 -5.09 8.16 -16.20
C ARG A 54 -5.26 9.67 -16.11
N PHE A 55 -4.64 10.30 -15.10
CA PHE A 55 -4.11 11.64 -15.29
C PHE A 55 -3.20 11.59 -16.53
N THR A 56 -3.35 12.58 -17.41
CA THR A 56 -2.81 12.54 -18.77
C THR A 56 -1.28 12.41 -18.78
N PRO A 57 -0.67 11.70 -19.75
CA PRO A 57 0.76 11.33 -19.66
C PRO A 57 1.78 12.49 -19.76
N ASP A 58 1.35 13.72 -20.07
CA ASP A 58 2.23 14.79 -20.54
C ASP A 58 3.13 15.48 -19.50
N MET A 59 3.11 15.05 -18.22
CA MET A 59 3.95 15.66 -17.16
C MET A 59 4.77 14.67 -16.32
N ILE A 60 4.79 13.37 -16.64
CA ILE A 60 5.48 12.33 -15.83
C ILE A 60 6.71 11.72 -16.56
N GLU A 61 7.10 12.26 -17.71
CA GLU A 61 8.19 11.70 -18.54
C GLU A 61 9.57 12.37 -18.38
N ARG A 62 9.76 13.25 -17.37
CA ARG A 62 11.06 13.93 -17.14
C ARG A 62 11.98 13.32 -16.09
N GLU A 63 11.50 12.39 -15.27
CA GLU A 63 12.27 11.85 -14.14
C GLU A 63 12.28 10.32 -14.12
N ARG A 64 13.09 9.72 -15.00
CA ARG A 64 13.71 8.41 -14.78
C ARG A 64 15.15 8.42 -15.31
N PRO A 65 16.05 7.59 -14.74
CA PRO A 65 17.47 7.63 -15.08
C PRO A 65 17.71 7.20 -16.54
N GLY A 66 18.77 7.75 -17.13
CA GLY A 66 19.10 7.63 -18.55
C GLY A 66 19.15 9.03 -19.18
N LEU A 67 20.27 9.36 -19.83
CA LEU A 67 20.57 10.70 -20.36
C LEU A 67 19.42 11.35 -21.15
N ALA A 68 19.39 12.68 -21.18
CA ALA A 68 18.46 13.47 -21.98
C ALA A 68 18.76 13.38 -23.50
N ILE A 69 18.60 12.20 -24.10
CA ILE A 69 19.05 11.79 -25.46
C ILE A 69 18.23 12.35 -26.64
N TRP A 70 17.21 13.17 -26.38
CA TRP A 70 16.36 13.80 -27.41
C TRP A 70 15.77 15.14 -26.95
N ASP A 71 15.33 15.95 -27.90
CA ASP A 71 14.55 17.18 -27.67
C ASP A 71 13.24 17.19 -28.49
N ARG A 72 12.22 17.94 -28.05
CA ARG A 72 11.00 18.19 -28.85
C ARG A 72 11.25 19.31 -29.87
N VAL A 73 10.79 19.12 -31.11
CA VAL A 73 10.82 20.18 -32.14
C VAL A 73 9.87 21.34 -31.80
N ASN A 74 8.74 21.06 -31.15
CA ASN A 74 7.79 22.08 -30.68
C ASN A 74 6.97 21.51 -29.49
N LYS A 75 6.55 22.36 -28.55
CA LYS A 75 5.69 21.97 -27.40
C LYS A 75 4.34 21.34 -27.81
N LYS A 76 3.86 21.60 -29.03
CA LYS A 76 2.55 21.10 -29.54
C LYS A 76 2.61 19.85 -30.43
N ASN A 77 3.80 19.40 -30.86
CA ASN A 77 3.94 18.23 -31.75
C ASN A 77 4.66 17.07 -31.06
N THR A 78 4.37 15.84 -31.51
CA THR A 78 5.01 14.59 -31.05
C THR A 78 6.36 14.30 -31.73
N ASN A 79 6.85 15.19 -32.60
CA ASN A 79 8.11 15.02 -33.32
C ASN A 79 9.32 15.28 -32.40
N VAL A 80 10.30 14.38 -32.46
CA VAL A 80 11.50 14.39 -31.60
C VAL A 80 12.78 14.39 -32.41
N VAL A 81 13.81 15.07 -31.91
CA VAL A 81 15.15 15.16 -32.50
C VAL A 81 16.11 14.24 -31.74
N CYS A 82 16.81 13.36 -32.46
CA CYS A 82 17.86 12.52 -31.89
C CYS A 82 19.14 13.31 -31.62
N LYS A 83 19.60 13.46 -30.37
CA LYS A 83 20.85 14.22 -30.08
C LYS A 83 22.12 13.58 -30.62
N PHE A 84 22.10 12.28 -30.92
CA PHE A 84 23.28 11.59 -31.47
C PHE A 84 23.50 11.84 -32.96
N CYS A 85 22.44 12.08 -33.74
CA CYS A 85 22.55 12.21 -35.21
C CYS A 85 21.69 13.31 -35.83
N ASN A 86 21.03 14.14 -35.01
CA ASN A 86 20.12 15.23 -35.37
C ASN A 86 18.95 14.85 -36.29
N LYS A 87 18.68 13.54 -36.48
CA LYS A 87 17.53 13.07 -37.25
C LYS A 87 16.22 13.36 -36.51
N ILE A 88 15.31 14.04 -37.20
CA ILE A 88 13.93 14.23 -36.76
C ILE A 88 13.15 12.93 -37.00
N THR A 89 12.49 12.42 -35.97
CA THR A 89 11.58 11.27 -36.05
C THR A 89 10.14 11.75 -35.96
N THR A 90 9.31 11.35 -36.91
CA THR A 90 7.87 11.69 -36.99
C THR A 90 7.00 10.51 -36.56
N GLY A 91 6.02 10.79 -35.71
CA GLY A 91 5.29 9.78 -34.95
C GLY A 91 5.90 9.53 -33.57
N GLU A 92 5.11 8.89 -32.71
CA GLU A 92 5.31 8.77 -31.26
C GLU A 92 6.71 8.27 -30.83
N ILE A 93 7.04 8.53 -29.55
CA ILE A 93 8.28 8.13 -28.85
C ILE A 93 8.67 6.65 -29.09
N TYR A 94 7.70 5.78 -29.39
CA TYR A 94 7.93 4.43 -29.88
C TYR A 94 8.92 4.36 -31.06
N ARG A 95 8.68 5.11 -32.15
CA ARG A 95 9.57 5.12 -33.34
C ARG A 95 10.96 5.63 -33.00
N PHE A 96 11.07 6.57 -32.08
CA PHE A 96 12.36 7.07 -31.62
C PHE A 96 13.18 6.00 -30.86
N LYS A 97 12.53 5.14 -30.09
CA LYS A 97 13.22 4.01 -29.43
C LYS A 97 13.76 3.00 -30.45
N PHE A 98 13.00 2.68 -31.49
CA PHE A 98 13.48 1.81 -32.59
C PHE A 98 14.55 2.47 -33.46
N HIS A 99 14.56 3.81 -33.59
CA HIS A 99 15.68 4.53 -34.19
C HIS A 99 16.98 4.33 -33.39
N LEU A 100 16.93 4.32 -32.06
CA LEU A 100 18.14 4.11 -31.24
C LEU A 100 18.56 2.63 -31.19
N ILE A 101 17.64 1.70 -30.98
CA ILE A 101 17.93 0.25 -30.89
C ILE A 101 18.37 -0.31 -32.26
N GLY A 102 17.64 0.04 -33.33
CA GLY A 102 17.68 -0.62 -34.63
C GLY A 102 16.82 -1.89 -34.68
N GLY A 103 16.59 -2.43 -35.88
CA GLY A 103 15.92 -3.72 -36.10
C GLY A 103 14.50 -3.64 -36.67
N ASP A 104 13.84 -2.48 -36.68
CA ASP A 104 12.58 -2.27 -37.39
C ASP A 104 12.85 -1.95 -38.87
N ARG A 105 12.16 -2.64 -39.79
CA ARG A 105 12.27 -2.42 -41.24
C ARG A 105 11.79 -1.03 -41.68
N ASN A 106 10.93 -0.39 -40.89
CA ASN A 106 10.31 0.90 -41.19
C ASN A 106 11.00 2.09 -40.49
N VAL A 107 12.08 1.87 -39.73
CA VAL A 107 12.79 2.92 -38.98
C VAL A 107 14.29 2.82 -39.20
N THR A 108 14.89 3.86 -39.81
CA THR A 108 16.35 3.93 -39.98
C THR A 108 17.03 3.95 -38.62
N SER A 109 17.99 3.05 -38.37
CA SER A 109 18.79 3.03 -37.15
C SER A 109 19.72 4.25 -37.02
N CYS A 110 20.01 4.66 -35.80
CA CYS A 110 20.96 5.72 -35.48
C CYS A 110 22.41 5.22 -35.69
N PRO A 111 23.22 5.89 -36.54
CA PRO A 111 24.61 5.51 -36.79
C PRO A 111 25.57 5.97 -35.68
N LYS A 112 25.13 6.87 -34.78
CA LYS A 112 25.96 7.53 -33.76
C LYS A 112 25.52 7.26 -32.31
N CYS A 113 24.56 6.35 -32.10
CA CYS A 113 24.08 6.01 -30.75
C CYS A 113 25.06 5.03 -30.07
N PRO A 114 25.59 5.35 -28.87
CA PRO A 114 26.52 4.48 -28.13
C PRO A 114 25.93 3.09 -27.80
N PRO A 115 26.76 2.03 -27.74
CA PRO A 115 26.30 0.68 -27.44
C PRO A 115 25.58 0.55 -26.09
N GLU A 116 26.00 1.31 -25.08
CA GLU A 116 25.48 1.29 -23.71
C GLU A 116 24.02 1.78 -23.70
N VAL A 117 23.79 2.95 -24.31
CA VAL A 117 22.46 3.57 -24.49
C VAL A 117 21.56 2.67 -25.33
N ARG A 118 22.10 2.04 -26.38
CA ARG A 118 21.37 1.10 -27.21
C ARG A 118 20.87 -0.11 -26.41
N ASN A 119 21.72 -0.69 -25.57
CA ASN A 119 21.40 -1.85 -24.74
C ASN A 119 20.42 -1.50 -23.62
N GLU A 120 20.58 -0.35 -22.96
CA GLU A 120 19.66 0.11 -21.91
C GLU A 120 18.22 0.27 -22.43
N ILE A 121 18.06 0.93 -23.59
CA ILE A 121 16.73 1.16 -24.20
C ILE A 121 16.14 -0.14 -24.73
N LYS A 122 16.96 -1.05 -25.26
CA LYS A 122 16.54 -2.39 -25.69
C LYS A 122 15.98 -3.19 -24.51
N ASN A 123 16.73 -3.28 -23.41
CA ASN A 123 16.29 -3.93 -22.17
C ASN A 123 14.98 -3.34 -21.61
N PHE A 124 14.78 -2.01 -21.75
CA PHE A 124 13.55 -1.34 -21.35
C PHE A 124 12.34 -1.71 -22.22
N VAL A 125 12.52 -1.81 -23.54
CA VAL A 125 11.45 -2.21 -24.47
C VAL A 125 11.06 -3.67 -24.25
N GLU A 126 12.04 -4.58 -24.17
CA GLU A 126 11.80 -6.02 -23.96
C GLU A 126 11.08 -6.29 -22.62
N LYS A 127 11.48 -5.65 -21.51
CA LYS A 127 10.74 -5.72 -20.23
C LYS A 127 9.31 -5.21 -20.32
N LYS A 128 9.02 -4.24 -21.20
CA LYS A 128 7.68 -3.69 -21.38
C LYS A 128 6.80 -4.61 -22.22
N GLU A 129 7.37 -5.27 -23.23
CA GLU A 129 6.64 -6.24 -24.06
C GLU A 129 6.30 -7.52 -23.28
N GLN A 130 7.21 -8.02 -22.44
CA GLN A 130 6.94 -9.12 -21.50
C GLN A 130 5.76 -8.79 -20.56
N ASN A 131 5.74 -7.57 -19.97
CA ASN A 131 4.64 -7.11 -19.13
C ASN A 131 3.30 -6.94 -19.88
N ASN A 132 3.32 -6.57 -21.16
CA ASN A 132 2.10 -6.47 -21.98
C ASN A 132 1.56 -7.83 -22.44
N GLN A 133 2.42 -8.83 -22.66
CA GLN A 133 1.97 -10.18 -23.04
C GLN A 133 1.23 -10.89 -21.89
N MET A 134 1.47 -10.50 -20.63
CA MET A 134 0.68 -10.95 -19.48
C MET A 134 -0.69 -10.26 -19.33
N SER A 135 -1.03 -9.22 -20.13
CA SER A 135 -2.24 -8.42 -19.94
C SER A 135 -3.40 -8.69 -20.92
N HIS A 136 -3.29 -9.70 -21.80
CA HIS A 136 -4.31 -10.01 -22.81
C HIS A 136 -5.10 -11.30 -22.52
N GLN A 137 -5.95 -11.28 -21.48
CA GLN A 137 -7.21 -12.05 -21.43
C GLN A 137 -8.29 -11.21 -20.71
N PRO A 138 -9.58 -11.38 -21.05
CA PRO A 138 -10.62 -10.44 -20.63
C PRO A 138 -11.09 -10.66 -19.19
N LEU A 139 -11.00 -9.60 -18.37
CA LEU A 139 -11.55 -9.60 -17.01
C LEU A 139 -13.08 -9.66 -17.02
N VAL A 140 -13.63 -10.85 -16.79
CA VAL A 140 -15.01 -11.04 -16.35
C VAL A 140 -15.10 -10.61 -14.89
N THR A 141 -15.92 -9.61 -14.59
CA THR A 141 -16.11 -9.07 -13.25
C THR A 141 -17.01 -9.96 -12.41
N ASN A 142 -16.43 -10.80 -11.54
CA ASN A 142 -17.14 -11.46 -10.44
C ASN A 142 -16.67 -10.89 -9.10
N LEU A 143 -17.56 -10.14 -8.43
CA LEU A 143 -17.45 -9.76 -7.02
C LEU A 143 -18.81 -10.06 -6.37
N HIS A 144 -18.98 -11.30 -5.93
CA HIS A 144 -20.00 -11.67 -4.95
C HIS A 144 -19.38 -11.40 -3.57
N ASP A 145 -20.02 -10.53 -2.81
CA ASP A 145 -19.91 -10.45 -1.35
C ASP A 145 -21.36 -10.56 -0.89
N ASP A 146 -21.79 -11.77 -0.54
CA ASP A 146 -23.11 -12.05 0.01
C ASP A 146 -22.95 -12.18 1.54
N ASP A 147 -23.44 -11.19 2.28
CA ASP A 147 -23.74 -11.28 3.72
C ASP A 147 -25.27 -11.22 3.84
N ASP A 148 -25.88 -12.34 4.23
CA ASP A 148 -26.88 -12.46 5.32
C ASP A 148 -27.92 -13.59 5.06
N ASP A 149 -28.21 -14.31 6.15
CA ASP A 149 -29.38 -15.16 6.44
C ASP A 149 -29.68 -16.42 5.59
N ILE A 150 -29.37 -17.59 6.17
CA ILE A 150 -30.11 -18.85 5.92
C ILE A 150 -30.64 -19.37 7.25
N GLU A 151 -31.97 -19.38 7.39
CA GLU A 151 -32.68 -20.00 8.51
C GLU A 151 -32.58 -21.54 8.50
N GLU A 152 -32.62 -22.10 9.70
CA GLU A 152 -32.59 -23.54 9.98
C GLU A 152 -33.92 -24.21 9.59
N LEU A 153 -33.88 -25.25 8.73
CA LEU A 153 -35.03 -26.14 8.54
C LEU A 153 -34.62 -27.62 8.47
N SER A 154 -35.39 -28.45 9.18
CA SER A 154 -35.04 -29.83 9.53
C SER A 154 -35.40 -30.86 8.45
N LEU A 155 -34.65 -31.97 8.43
CA LEU A 155 -34.90 -33.16 7.59
C LEU A 155 -36.20 -33.91 7.93
N PRO A 156 -36.75 -34.65 6.95
CA PRO A 156 -37.27 -35.99 7.22
C PRO A 156 -36.68 -37.08 6.30
N THR A 157 -35.90 -37.95 6.93
CA THR A 157 -35.78 -39.41 6.76
C THR A 157 -36.41 -40.12 5.54
N LYS A 158 -35.63 -40.98 4.87
CA LYS A 158 -36.05 -42.36 4.50
C LYS A 158 -34.87 -43.35 4.31
N ARG A 159 -35.15 -44.64 4.48
CA ARG A 159 -34.20 -45.77 4.67
C ARG A 159 -34.04 -46.65 3.41
N GLY A 160 -32.95 -47.43 3.40
CA GLY A 160 -32.69 -48.65 2.58
C GLY A 160 -31.16 -48.77 2.34
N ARG A 161 -30.35 -49.67 2.92
CA ARG A 161 -30.39 -51.17 2.95
C ARG A 161 -30.69 -51.73 1.56
N ASP A 162 -29.79 -52.49 0.91
CA ASP A 162 -29.14 -53.76 1.33
C ASP A 162 -27.70 -53.88 0.76
N ALA A 163 -26.89 -54.94 0.87
CA ALA A 163 -26.49 -55.94 1.89
C ALA A 163 -25.67 -57.05 1.14
N ILE A 164 -24.91 -57.89 1.87
CA ILE A 164 -24.23 -59.16 1.41
C ILE A 164 -22.90 -58.93 0.61
N SER A 165 -21.68 -59.26 1.09
CA SER A 165 -21.02 -60.56 1.46
C SER A 165 -20.52 -61.39 0.25
N SER A 166 -19.42 -62.18 0.27
CA SER A 166 -18.18 -62.28 1.11
C SER A 166 -17.24 -63.36 0.49
N SER A 167 -16.24 -63.87 1.25
CA SER A 167 -15.18 -64.87 0.93
C SER A 167 -13.88 -64.31 0.31
N HIS A 168 -12.63 -64.51 0.81
CA HIS A 168 -11.87 -65.56 1.55
C HIS A 168 -11.37 -66.76 0.73
N GLY A 169 -10.04 -66.94 0.67
CA GLY A 169 -9.38 -68.14 0.14
C GLY A 169 -7.87 -67.99 -0.14
N SER A 170 -7.05 -68.78 0.57
CA SER A 170 -5.61 -68.99 0.32
C SER A 170 -5.41 -70.45 -0.19
N THR A 171 -4.27 -70.92 -0.71
CA THR A 171 -2.86 -70.46 -0.68
C THR A 171 -2.09 -71.11 -1.86
N GLY A 172 -0.84 -70.70 -2.14
CA GLY A 172 0.16 -71.61 -2.76
C GLY A 172 0.67 -71.28 -4.16
N THR A 173 1.80 -70.56 -4.21
CA THR A 173 2.84 -70.51 -5.27
C THR A 173 2.60 -71.20 -6.62
N SER A 174 2.45 -70.38 -7.68
CA SER A 174 2.98 -70.65 -9.02
C SER A 174 3.54 -69.34 -9.61
N ARG A 175 4.66 -69.40 -10.36
CA ARG A 175 5.30 -68.22 -10.95
C ARG A 175 4.57 -67.76 -12.22
N THR A 176 3.45 -67.04 -12.05
CA THR A 176 2.79 -66.33 -13.14
C THR A 176 3.30 -64.89 -13.24
N LYS A 177 3.76 -64.50 -14.44
CA LYS A 177 4.18 -63.10 -14.72
C LYS A 177 2.98 -62.17 -14.57
N GLY A 178 3.14 -61.11 -13.79
CA GLY A 178 2.08 -60.15 -13.51
C GLY A 178 1.97 -59.01 -14.55
N PRO A 179 0.89 -58.21 -14.53
CA PRO A 179 0.65 -57.14 -15.51
C PRO A 179 1.68 -56.00 -15.53
N ILE A 180 2.64 -56.02 -14.60
CA ILE A 180 3.63 -54.96 -14.40
C ILE A 180 4.81 -55.05 -15.38
N ASP A 181 5.08 -56.24 -15.94
CA ASP A 181 6.09 -56.44 -17.00
C ASP A 181 5.73 -55.71 -18.32
N CYS A 182 4.48 -55.27 -18.47
CA CYS A 182 4.01 -54.49 -19.61
C CYS A 182 4.35 -52.99 -19.52
N TYR A 183 4.81 -52.49 -18.37
CA TYR A 183 5.03 -51.07 -18.11
C TYR A 183 6.50 -50.61 -18.15
N PHE A 184 7.44 -51.51 -18.45
CA PHE A 184 8.84 -51.16 -18.73
C PHE A 184 9.08 -51.08 -20.25
N PRO A 185 9.06 -49.89 -20.87
CA PRO A 185 9.38 -49.78 -22.28
C PRO A 185 10.86 -50.12 -22.50
N LYS A 186 11.12 -51.14 -23.33
CA LYS A 186 12.45 -51.36 -23.91
C LYS A 186 12.86 -50.07 -24.64
N LYS A 187 14.07 -49.58 -24.40
CA LYS A 187 14.61 -48.39 -25.07
C LYS A 187 14.50 -48.54 -26.60
N PRO A 188 13.83 -47.62 -27.32
CA PRO A 188 14.08 -47.45 -28.73
C PRO A 188 15.34 -46.60 -28.90
N GLU A 189 16.36 -47.15 -29.55
CA GLU A 189 17.49 -46.35 -30.02
C GLU A 189 17.03 -45.50 -31.21
N GLY A 190 16.73 -44.24 -30.95
CA GLY A 190 16.22 -43.29 -31.96
C GLY A 190 16.30 -41.86 -31.44
N LYS A 191 17.16 -41.04 -32.05
CA LYS A 191 17.32 -39.62 -31.70
C LYS A 191 16.10 -38.79 -32.17
N SER A 192 15.93 -37.62 -31.55
CA SER A 192 14.99 -36.53 -31.90
C SER A 192 13.47 -36.66 -31.69
N GLY A 193 12.94 -37.67 -30.97
CA GLY A 193 11.51 -37.72 -30.59
C GLY A 193 11.15 -37.41 -29.12
N GLY A 194 12.10 -37.53 -28.18
CA GLY A 194 11.78 -37.64 -26.75
C GLY A 194 11.30 -36.36 -26.03
N LYS A 195 11.54 -35.16 -26.59
CA LYS A 195 11.20 -33.89 -25.92
C LYS A 195 9.69 -33.64 -25.84
N ASP A 196 8.95 -33.96 -26.90
CA ASP A 196 7.50 -33.68 -26.94
C ASP A 196 6.71 -34.66 -26.07
N VAL A 197 7.06 -35.95 -26.05
CA VAL A 197 6.40 -36.94 -25.18
C VAL A 197 6.60 -36.60 -23.69
N GLN A 198 7.82 -36.19 -23.31
CA GLN A 198 8.11 -35.79 -21.92
C GLN A 198 7.39 -34.49 -21.54
N LYS A 199 7.22 -33.56 -22.49
CA LYS A 199 6.44 -32.33 -22.30
C LYS A 199 4.95 -32.64 -22.12
N ILE A 200 4.35 -33.44 -23.00
CA ILE A 200 2.94 -33.87 -22.90
C ILE A 200 2.67 -34.56 -21.56
N ALA A 201 3.56 -35.45 -21.10
CA ALA A 201 3.42 -36.10 -19.80
C ALA A 201 3.46 -35.10 -18.63
N LYS A 202 4.35 -34.11 -18.67
CA LYS A 202 4.41 -33.03 -17.67
C LYS A 202 3.16 -32.14 -17.70
N ASP A 203 2.65 -31.81 -18.88
CA ASP A 203 1.46 -30.98 -19.04
C ASP A 203 0.21 -31.68 -18.48
N ILE A 204 0.05 -33.00 -18.72
CA ILE A 204 -1.03 -33.82 -18.13
C ILE A 204 -0.92 -33.90 -16.59
N LEU A 205 0.28 -34.12 -16.06
CA LEU A 205 0.50 -34.16 -14.60
C LEU A 205 0.25 -32.80 -13.95
N ARG A 206 0.68 -31.71 -14.58
CA ARG A 206 0.42 -30.35 -14.14
C ARG A 206 -1.08 -30.04 -14.12
N ASP A 207 -1.79 -30.38 -15.19
CA ASP A 207 -3.24 -30.20 -15.27
C ASP A 207 -3.97 -30.96 -14.15
N ARG A 208 -3.61 -32.23 -13.90
CA ARG A 208 -4.15 -33.01 -12.78
C ARG A 208 -3.88 -32.37 -11.41
N ALA A 209 -2.65 -31.90 -11.17
CA ALA A 209 -2.26 -31.24 -9.92
C ALA A 209 -3.01 -29.92 -9.72
N VAL A 210 -3.10 -29.07 -10.76
CA VAL A 210 -3.82 -27.79 -10.70
C VAL A 210 -5.33 -28.00 -10.50
N ARG A 211 -5.94 -29.01 -11.13
CA ARG A 211 -7.36 -29.35 -10.86
C ARG A 211 -7.59 -29.81 -9.43
N ALA A 212 -6.68 -30.59 -8.84
CA ALA A 212 -6.78 -31.02 -7.45
C ALA A 212 -6.64 -29.84 -6.48
N PHE A 213 -5.65 -28.97 -6.70
CA PHE A 213 -5.45 -27.75 -5.92
C PHE A 213 -6.65 -26.79 -6.04
N ALA A 214 -7.17 -26.58 -7.25
CA ALA A 214 -8.33 -25.71 -7.47
C ALA A 214 -9.58 -26.19 -6.71
N ARG A 215 -9.85 -27.52 -6.71
CA ARG A 215 -10.93 -28.10 -5.90
C ARG A 215 -10.73 -27.81 -4.41
N TRP A 216 -9.54 -28.08 -3.87
CA TRP A 216 -9.24 -27.78 -2.47
C TRP A 216 -9.39 -26.29 -2.12
N VAL A 217 -8.99 -25.38 -3.02
CA VAL A 217 -9.21 -23.94 -2.89
C VAL A 217 -10.70 -23.59 -2.83
N TYR A 218 -11.54 -24.21 -3.66
CA TYR A 218 -12.99 -24.00 -3.65
C TYR A 218 -13.63 -24.56 -2.38
N ASP A 219 -13.30 -25.81 -2.02
CA ASP A 219 -13.84 -26.51 -0.84
C ASP A 219 -13.45 -25.80 0.48
N ALA A 220 -12.24 -25.21 0.54
CA ALA A 220 -11.74 -24.47 1.68
C ALA A 220 -12.09 -22.97 1.68
N GLY A 221 -12.80 -22.46 0.65
CA GLY A 221 -13.18 -21.05 0.55
C GLY A 221 -12.00 -20.08 0.40
N LEU A 222 -10.86 -20.53 -0.15
CA LEU A 222 -9.64 -19.70 -0.26
C LEU A 222 -9.74 -18.68 -1.40
N LEU A 223 -9.30 -17.45 -1.11
CA LEU A 223 -9.17 -16.39 -2.11
C LEU A 223 -8.20 -16.83 -3.22
N PHE A 224 -8.60 -16.70 -4.49
CA PHE A 224 -7.78 -17.08 -5.64
C PHE A 224 -6.42 -16.36 -5.70
N ASN A 225 -6.30 -15.21 -5.03
CA ASN A 225 -5.03 -14.47 -4.91
C ASN A 225 -3.94 -15.24 -4.13
N CYS A 226 -4.28 -16.33 -3.42
CA CYS A 226 -3.31 -17.15 -2.68
C CYS A 226 -2.20 -17.75 -3.55
N VAL A 227 -2.44 -17.96 -4.85
CA VAL A 227 -1.41 -18.47 -5.79
C VAL A 227 -0.31 -17.46 -6.08
N ASN A 228 -0.50 -16.19 -5.74
CA ASN A 228 0.48 -15.12 -5.97
C ASN A 228 1.54 -15.03 -4.86
N TYR A 229 1.44 -15.82 -3.79
CA TYR A 229 2.52 -16.01 -2.81
C TYR A 229 3.57 -16.98 -3.37
N THR A 230 4.20 -16.61 -4.48
CA THR A 230 5.03 -17.50 -5.32
C THR A 230 6.17 -18.16 -4.58
N ASP A 231 6.76 -17.46 -3.61
CA ASP A 231 7.96 -17.92 -2.92
C ASP A 231 7.58 -19.06 -1.95
N THR A 232 6.68 -18.80 -1.00
CA THR A 232 6.24 -19.82 -0.02
C THR A 232 5.39 -20.93 -0.64
N PHE A 233 4.59 -20.63 -1.67
CA PHE A 233 3.83 -21.66 -2.40
C PHE A 233 4.73 -22.50 -3.33
N GLY A 234 5.76 -21.89 -3.91
CA GLY A 234 6.80 -22.58 -4.68
C GLY A 234 7.60 -23.53 -3.80
N ASP A 235 8.13 -23.02 -2.68
CA ASP A 235 8.83 -23.79 -1.65
C ASP A 235 7.97 -24.99 -1.18
N PHE A 236 6.68 -24.76 -0.91
CA PHE A 236 5.74 -25.82 -0.53
C PHE A 236 5.59 -26.91 -1.60
N ILE A 237 5.39 -26.53 -2.87
CA ILE A 237 5.31 -27.49 -3.98
C ILE A 237 6.61 -28.27 -4.12
N GLU A 238 7.75 -27.61 -3.95
CA GLU A 238 9.06 -28.25 -4.04
C GLU A 238 9.26 -29.28 -2.92
N VAL A 239 9.05 -28.94 -1.63
CA VAL A 239 9.26 -29.90 -0.53
C VAL A 239 8.28 -31.07 -0.58
N VAL A 240 7.04 -30.86 -1.04
CA VAL A 240 6.08 -31.96 -1.30
C VAL A 240 6.57 -32.86 -2.43
N SER A 241 7.15 -32.27 -3.48
CA SER A 241 7.73 -33.01 -4.61
C SER A 241 8.99 -33.78 -4.21
N GLN A 242 9.82 -33.24 -3.32
CA GLN A 242 11.01 -33.89 -2.77
C GLN A 242 10.65 -35.06 -1.83
N TYR A 243 9.57 -34.96 -1.06
CA TYR A 243 9.06 -36.09 -0.24
C TYR A 243 8.59 -37.25 -1.12
N GLY A 244 7.90 -36.94 -2.23
CA GLY A 244 7.44 -37.93 -3.19
C GLY A 244 6.12 -38.64 -2.80
N PRO A 245 5.79 -39.76 -3.47
CA PRO A 245 4.53 -40.46 -3.26
C PRO A 245 4.36 -40.99 -1.84
N GLY A 246 3.19 -40.75 -1.24
CA GLY A 246 2.84 -41.26 0.09
C GLY A 246 2.84 -40.22 1.22
N MET A 247 3.18 -38.96 0.94
CA MET A 247 2.99 -37.86 1.89
C MET A 247 1.53 -37.81 2.36
N LYS A 248 1.31 -37.81 3.68
CA LYS A 248 -0.01 -37.55 4.26
C LYS A 248 -0.21 -36.02 4.36
N PRO A 249 -1.42 -35.50 4.11
CA PRO A 249 -1.74 -34.11 4.39
C PRO A 249 -1.48 -33.77 5.87
N PRO A 250 -1.03 -32.54 6.19
CA PRO A 250 -0.84 -32.11 7.57
C PRO A 250 -2.17 -32.04 8.33
N THR A 251 -2.14 -32.39 9.61
CA THR A 251 -3.31 -32.29 10.48
C THR A 251 -3.51 -30.86 11.00
N TYR A 252 -4.75 -30.55 11.38
CA TYR A 252 -5.11 -29.29 12.06
C TYR A 252 -4.23 -29.00 13.28
N HIS A 253 -3.92 -30.03 14.08
CA HIS A 253 -3.12 -29.90 15.31
C HIS A 253 -1.65 -29.61 15.04
N GLU A 254 -1.07 -30.20 14.00
CA GLU A 254 0.31 -29.92 13.58
C GLU A 254 0.47 -28.46 13.16
N ILE A 255 -0.44 -27.94 12.32
CA ILE A 255 -0.38 -26.57 11.81
C ILE A 255 -0.55 -25.55 12.94
N ARG A 256 -1.61 -25.67 13.77
CA ARG A 256 -1.93 -24.66 14.80
C ARG A 256 -1.00 -24.64 16.01
N GLY A 257 -0.13 -25.64 16.15
CA GLY A 257 0.69 -25.90 17.34
C GLY A 257 2.17 -25.92 17.01
N PRO A 258 2.78 -27.11 16.82
CA PRO A 258 4.23 -27.24 16.68
C PRO A 258 4.80 -26.53 15.45
N TYR A 259 4.11 -26.52 14.30
CA TYR A 259 4.61 -25.79 13.13
C TYR A 259 4.44 -24.28 13.27
N LEU A 260 3.37 -23.81 13.94
CA LEU A 260 3.24 -22.40 14.28
C LEU A 260 4.38 -21.94 15.21
N ILE A 261 4.73 -22.72 16.24
CA ILE A 261 5.85 -22.43 17.16
C ILE A 261 7.18 -22.37 16.39
N LYS A 262 7.46 -23.30 15.48
CA LYS A 262 8.67 -23.26 14.63
C LYS A 262 8.72 -21.99 13.79
N GLU A 263 7.61 -21.56 13.20
CA GLU A 263 7.56 -20.31 12.44
C GLU A 263 7.79 -19.08 13.34
N VAL A 264 7.37 -19.13 14.62
CA VAL A 264 7.73 -18.11 15.61
C VAL A 264 9.24 -18.07 15.87
N GLU A 265 9.87 -19.24 16.01
CA GLU A 265 11.32 -19.34 16.20
C GLU A 265 12.10 -18.81 15.00
N GLU A 266 11.71 -19.17 13.77
CA GLU A 266 12.33 -18.62 12.55
C GLU A 266 12.10 -17.11 12.41
N THR A 267 10.89 -16.62 12.69
CA THR A 267 10.58 -15.18 12.65
C THR A 267 11.41 -14.42 13.69
N ASN A 268 11.63 -14.98 14.88
CA ASN A 268 12.49 -14.36 15.90
C ASN A 268 13.96 -14.26 15.44
N LYS A 269 14.48 -15.17 14.62
CA LYS A 269 15.82 -15.02 14.03
C LYS A 269 15.89 -13.80 13.11
N ILE A 270 14.86 -13.58 12.30
CA ILE A 270 14.74 -12.39 11.44
C ILE A 270 14.69 -11.12 12.32
N VAL A 271 13.92 -11.13 13.40
CA VAL A 271 13.81 -10.03 14.38
C VAL A 271 15.18 -9.65 14.98
N GLU A 272 16.05 -10.61 15.28
CA GLU A 272 17.41 -10.30 15.78
C GLU A 272 18.23 -9.49 14.76
N GLU A 273 18.09 -9.75 13.46
CA GLU A 273 18.77 -8.94 12.44
C GLU A 273 18.24 -7.50 12.37
N TYR A 274 16.98 -7.25 12.77
CA TYR A 274 16.45 -5.89 12.91
C TYR A 274 17.00 -5.20 14.17
N LYS A 275 17.09 -5.91 15.30
CA LYS A 275 17.70 -5.39 16.54
C LYS A 275 19.15 -4.95 16.35
N VAL A 276 19.93 -5.62 15.51
CA VAL A 276 21.29 -5.18 15.13
C VAL A 276 21.26 -3.82 14.43
N ALA A 277 20.29 -3.56 13.55
CA ALA A 277 20.13 -2.25 12.92
C ALA A 277 19.72 -1.18 13.95
N TRP A 278 18.85 -1.49 14.92
CA TRP A 278 18.43 -0.54 15.95
C TRP A 278 19.59 -0.05 16.82
N ASN A 279 20.59 -0.91 17.10
CA ASN A 279 21.81 -0.51 17.81
C ASN A 279 22.65 0.55 17.04
N LYS A 280 22.53 0.61 15.71
CA LYS A 280 23.34 1.50 14.85
C LYS A 280 22.57 2.73 14.39
N TYR A 281 21.30 2.60 14.04
CA TYR A 281 20.49 3.66 13.43
C TYR A 281 19.39 4.20 14.35
N GLY A 282 19.17 3.56 15.51
CA GLY A 282 17.97 3.75 16.30
C GLY A 282 16.73 3.16 15.64
N CYS A 283 15.57 3.37 16.27
CA CYS A 283 14.27 2.94 15.79
C CYS A 283 13.13 3.85 16.28
N SER A 284 12.00 3.79 15.58
CA SER A 284 10.75 4.43 15.98
C SER A 284 9.78 3.37 16.46
N ILE A 285 9.25 3.50 17.67
CA ILE A 285 8.12 2.67 18.13
C ILE A 285 6.85 3.29 17.54
N MET A 286 5.98 2.50 16.93
CA MET A 286 4.67 2.93 16.44
C MET A 286 3.59 2.12 17.14
N MET A 287 2.62 2.78 17.76
CA MET A 287 1.48 2.10 18.39
C MET A 287 0.16 2.61 17.84
N ASP A 288 -0.69 1.66 17.46
CA ASP A 288 -2.04 1.92 16.98
C ASP A 288 -3.06 1.16 17.84
N LYS A 289 -4.05 1.90 18.36
CA LYS A 289 -5.14 1.36 19.16
C LYS A 289 -6.38 1.28 18.29
N TRP A 290 -6.93 0.07 18.14
CA TRP A 290 -8.19 -0.13 17.44
C TRP A 290 -9.20 -0.86 18.33
N THR A 291 -10.47 -0.50 18.16
CA THR A 291 -11.60 -1.15 18.81
C THR A 291 -12.37 -1.95 17.77
N ALA A 292 -12.49 -3.26 17.98
CA ALA A 292 -13.28 -4.14 17.13
C ALA A 292 -14.78 -3.84 17.23
N ARG A 293 -15.57 -4.33 16.25
CA ARG A 293 -17.04 -4.27 16.33
C ARG A 293 -17.61 -5.02 17.53
N THR A 294 -16.86 -5.98 18.05
CA THR A 294 -17.13 -6.76 19.27
C THR A 294 -16.57 -6.09 20.53
N GLU A 295 -16.35 -4.77 20.48
CA GLU A 295 -15.81 -3.90 21.54
C GLU A 295 -14.41 -4.29 22.07
N LYS A 296 -13.75 -5.27 21.44
CA LYS A 296 -12.40 -5.69 21.80
C LYS A 296 -11.39 -4.61 21.45
N ILE A 297 -10.73 -4.04 22.46
CA ILE A 297 -9.65 -3.08 22.28
C ILE A 297 -8.34 -3.86 22.12
N ILE A 298 -7.62 -3.58 21.03
CA ILE A 298 -6.31 -4.16 20.74
C ILE A 298 -5.33 -3.03 20.39
N ILE A 299 -4.13 -3.11 20.95
CA ILE A 299 -3.03 -2.18 20.68
C ILE A 299 -1.92 -2.95 19.96
N ASN A 300 -1.64 -2.58 18.72
CA ASN A 300 -0.54 -3.16 17.95
C ASN A 300 0.73 -2.35 18.19
N VAL A 301 1.84 -3.03 18.45
CA VAL A 301 3.17 -2.43 18.62
C VAL A 301 4.04 -2.82 17.44
N LEU A 302 4.50 -1.82 16.70
CA LEU A 302 5.46 -1.96 15.60
C LEU A 302 6.74 -1.19 15.93
N VAL A 303 7.85 -1.64 15.37
CA VAL A 303 9.15 -0.96 15.48
C VAL A 303 9.67 -0.74 14.07
N ASN A 304 9.85 0.53 13.70
CA ASN A 304 10.38 0.91 12.41
C ASN A 304 11.86 1.33 12.47
N SER A 305 12.60 1.04 11.40
CA SER A 305 14.04 1.30 11.26
C SER A 305 14.41 1.39 9.78
N PRO A 306 15.65 1.74 9.41
CA PRO A 306 16.08 1.74 8.00
C PRO A 306 16.06 0.37 7.32
N LYS A 307 15.89 -0.73 8.08
CA LYS A 307 15.66 -2.08 7.55
C LYS A 307 14.17 -2.36 7.25
N GLY A 308 13.30 -1.41 7.53
CA GLY A 308 11.84 -1.47 7.40
C GLY A 308 11.13 -1.63 8.75
N SER A 309 9.79 -1.74 8.64
CA SER A 309 8.87 -1.90 9.76
C SER A 309 8.73 -3.36 10.20
N LEU A 310 8.80 -3.58 11.52
CA LEU A 310 8.67 -4.88 12.17
C LEU A 310 7.43 -4.88 13.08
N PHE A 311 6.54 -5.86 12.94
CA PHE A 311 5.51 -6.11 13.96
C PHE A 311 6.15 -6.81 15.17
N LEU A 312 6.08 -6.18 16.34
CA LEU A 312 6.69 -6.69 17.58
C LEU A 312 5.70 -7.54 18.38
N GLU A 313 4.54 -6.99 18.70
CA GLU A 313 3.48 -7.68 19.42
C GLU A 313 2.12 -6.98 19.28
N SER A 314 1.07 -7.65 19.74
CA SER A 314 -0.29 -7.11 19.82
C SER A 314 -0.86 -7.40 21.20
N ILE A 315 -1.39 -6.36 21.83
CA ILE A 315 -1.76 -6.34 23.24
C ILE A 315 -3.28 -6.24 23.34
N ASP A 316 -3.85 -7.18 24.09
CA ASP A 316 -5.28 -7.28 24.36
C ASP A 316 -5.63 -6.39 25.56
N ALA A 317 -6.29 -5.28 25.30
CA ALA A 317 -6.58 -4.23 26.30
C ALA A 317 -8.03 -4.28 26.82
N ARG A 318 -8.77 -5.37 26.56
CA ARG A 318 -10.19 -5.52 26.90
C ARG A 318 -10.52 -5.27 28.37
N ASP A 319 -9.73 -5.85 29.27
CA ASP A 319 -9.98 -5.81 30.71
C ASP A 319 -9.29 -4.60 31.38
N SER A 320 -8.96 -3.56 30.59
CA SER A 320 -8.16 -2.42 31.04
C SER A 320 -8.72 -1.09 30.53
N SER A 321 -8.81 -0.09 31.42
CA SER A 321 -8.95 1.31 30.99
C SER A 321 -7.80 1.70 30.06
N THR A 322 -8.08 2.37 28.94
CA THR A 322 -7.03 2.95 28.07
C THR A 322 -6.75 4.39 28.47
N ASP A 323 -6.47 4.61 29.76
CA ASP A 323 -6.09 5.92 30.27
C ASP A 323 -4.61 6.23 29.98
N HIS A 324 -4.25 7.52 30.12
CA HIS A 324 -2.89 8.01 29.89
C HIS A 324 -1.81 7.33 30.75
N ILE A 325 -2.14 6.84 31.95
CA ILE A 325 -1.16 6.18 32.83
C ILE A 325 -0.81 4.81 32.24
N LYS A 326 -1.82 4.03 31.83
CA LYS A 326 -1.61 2.73 31.20
C LYS A 326 -0.97 2.83 29.82
N MET A 327 -1.33 3.84 29.02
CA MET A 327 -0.63 4.11 27.75
C MET A 327 0.84 4.48 28.01
N PHE A 328 1.13 5.30 29.02
CA PHE A 328 2.50 5.60 29.42
C PHE A 328 3.27 4.35 29.88
N THR A 329 2.70 3.52 30.76
CA THR A 329 3.32 2.25 31.18
C THR A 329 3.60 1.33 29.99
N LEU A 330 2.71 1.28 28.99
CA LEU A 330 2.94 0.51 27.77
C LEU A 330 4.11 1.08 26.95
N PHE A 331 4.15 2.41 26.75
CA PHE A 331 5.26 3.07 26.05
C PHE A 331 6.58 2.78 26.78
N GLN A 332 6.60 2.98 28.10
CA GLN A 332 7.74 2.75 28.98
C GLN A 332 8.26 1.30 28.88
N ASN A 333 7.38 0.30 29.05
CA ASN A 333 7.74 -1.11 28.95
C ASN A 333 8.32 -1.47 27.57
N THR A 334 7.83 -0.86 26.50
CA THR A 334 8.33 -1.09 25.13
C THR A 334 9.69 -0.42 24.91
N ILE A 335 9.88 0.80 25.42
CA ILE A 335 11.16 1.53 25.38
C ILE A 335 12.24 0.74 26.15
N GLU A 336 11.95 0.28 27.36
CA GLU A 336 12.90 -0.53 28.16
C GLU A 336 13.22 -1.87 27.51
N LYS A 337 12.21 -2.56 26.95
CA LYS A 337 12.38 -3.84 26.21
C LYS A 337 13.32 -3.72 25.01
N ILE A 338 13.37 -2.57 24.35
CA ILE A 338 14.24 -2.29 23.21
C ILE A 338 15.62 -1.75 23.67
N GLY A 339 15.61 -0.92 24.70
CA GLY A 339 16.73 -0.14 25.22
C GLY A 339 16.54 1.34 24.91
N PRO A 340 16.43 2.24 25.92
CA PRO A 340 16.12 3.66 25.70
C PRO A 340 17.07 4.39 24.75
N SER A 341 18.36 4.03 24.75
CA SER A 341 19.38 4.61 23.86
C SER A 341 19.22 4.28 22.37
N LYS A 342 18.30 3.38 22.01
CA LYS A 342 18.02 2.95 20.64
C LYS A 342 16.68 3.47 20.13
N VAL A 343 15.86 4.08 20.99
CA VAL A 343 14.55 4.63 20.61
C VAL A 343 14.74 6.11 20.31
N VAL A 344 14.31 6.53 19.12
CA VAL A 344 14.33 7.95 18.72
C VAL A 344 12.98 8.61 18.98
N GLN A 345 11.88 7.87 18.78
CA GLN A 345 10.54 8.36 19.00
C GLN A 345 9.52 7.26 19.28
N VAL A 346 8.43 7.63 19.94
CA VAL A 346 7.17 6.89 20.00
C VAL A 346 6.13 7.63 19.17
N VAL A 347 5.50 6.94 18.22
CA VAL A 347 4.49 7.46 17.29
C VAL A 347 3.13 6.87 17.61
N THR A 348 2.13 7.73 17.85
CA THR A 348 0.74 7.32 18.13
C THR A 348 -0.26 8.30 17.53
N ASP A 349 -1.56 7.97 17.53
CA ASP A 349 -2.59 8.95 17.23
C ASP A 349 -2.68 10.10 18.25
N ASN A 350 -3.54 11.08 17.95
CA ASN A 350 -3.76 12.27 18.77
C ASN A 350 -4.87 12.08 19.82
N ALA A 351 -5.18 10.84 20.21
CA ALA A 351 -6.13 10.60 21.30
C ALA A 351 -5.60 11.24 22.60
N SER A 352 -6.50 11.78 23.43
CA SER A 352 -6.16 12.60 24.59
C SER A 352 -5.25 11.92 25.61
N GLU A 353 -5.40 10.61 25.73
CA GLU A 353 -4.62 9.68 26.53
C GLU A 353 -3.19 9.51 26.00
N ASN A 354 -3.03 9.47 24.68
CA ASN A 354 -1.75 9.32 23.99
C ASN A 354 -0.94 10.62 24.01
N VAL A 355 -1.60 11.78 23.84
CA VAL A 355 -0.96 13.10 24.01
C VAL A 355 -0.37 13.26 25.42
N LYS A 356 -1.14 12.89 26.46
CA LYS A 356 -0.69 12.94 27.86
C LYS A 356 0.42 11.94 28.14
N ALA A 357 0.27 10.69 27.71
CA ALA A 357 1.29 9.66 27.86
C ALA A 357 2.58 10.01 27.10
N GLY A 358 2.47 10.65 25.95
CA GLY A 358 3.58 11.18 25.16
C GLY A 358 4.38 12.24 25.90
N GLY A 359 3.71 13.23 26.50
CA GLY A 359 4.36 14.22 27.37
C GLY A 359 5.08 13.59 28.57
N MET A 360 4.52 12.50 29.14
CA MET A 360 5.19 11.73 30.19
C MET A 360 6.44 10.99 29.66
N VAL A 361 6.40 10.44 28.44
CA VAL A 361 7.59 9.83 27.78
C VAL A 361 8.68 10.87 27.57
N GLU A 362 8.37 12.05 27.03
CA GLU A 362 9.39 13.08 26.80
C GLU A 362 9.98 13.65 28.09
N GLY A 363 9.21 13.65 29.19
CA GLY A 363 9.69 14.00 30.53
C GLY A 363 10.60 12.93 31.16
N ALA A 364 10.26 11.64 30.98
CA ALA A 364 11.04 10.52 31.51
C ALA A 364 12.31 10.21 30.69
N TYR A 365 12.23 10.35 29.36
CA TYR A 365 13.27 9.99 28.41
C TYR A 365 13.67 11.21 27.59
N LYS A 366 14.63 11.99 28.10
CA LYS A 366 15.07 13.26 27.48
C LYS A 366 15.42 13.15 26.00
N ASN A 367 15.96 12.00 25.57
CA ASN A 367 16.44 11.78 24.20
C ASN A 367 15.39 11.11 23.29
N VAL A 368 14.17 10.89 23.77
CA VAL A 368 13.07 10.28 23.01
C VAL A 368 12.02 11.35 22.69
N TYR A 369 11.53 11.37 21.47
CA TYR A 369 10.37 12.19 21.08
C TYR A 369 9.06 11.44 21.26
N TRP A 370 7.99 12.17 21.53
CA TRP A 370 6.65 11.71 21.20
C TRP A 370 6.16 12.44 19.96
N THR A 371 5.84 11.66 18.92
CA THR A 371 5.47 12.19 17.60
C THR A 371 4.03 11.83 17.26
N PRO A 372 3.16 12.83 17.02
CA PRO A 372 1.79 12.60 16.57
C PRO A 372 1.74 12.00 15.16
N CYS A 373 0.86 11.03 14.96
CA CYS A 373 0.68 10.28 13.73
C CYS A 373 0.23 11.18 12.57
N ALA A 374 1.07 11.32 11.54
CA ALA A 374 0.84 12.24 10.43
C ALA A 374 -0.47 11.95 9.67
N ALA A 375 -0.75 10.70 9.31
CA ALA A 375 -2.00 10.39 8.60
C ALA A 375 -3.24 10.68 9.46
N HIS A 376 -3.15 10.49 10.77
CA HIS A 376 -4.21 10.88 11.69
C HIS A 376 -4.41 12.40 11.70
N CYS A 377 -3.33 13.20 11.75
CA CYS A 377 -3.39 14.65 11.65
C CYS A 377 -4.00 15.13 10.30
N ILE A 378 -3.58 14.56 9.16
CA ILE A 378 -4.18 14.87 7.85
C ILE A 378 -5.67 14.47 7.80
N ASN A 379 -6.03 13.34 8.41
CA ASN A 379 -7.42 12.90 8.54
C ASN A 379 -8.24 13.85 9.45
N LEU A 380 -7.66 14.44 10.49
CA LEU A 380 -8.30 15.49 11.30
C LEU A 380 -8.48 16.80 10.52
N ILE A 381 -7.49 17.21 9.69
CA ILE A 381 -7.63 18.35 8.77
C ILE A 381 -8.84 18.14 7.84
N PHE A 382 -8.98 16.96 7.23
CA PHE A 382 -10.19 16.61 6.47
C PHE A 382 -11.46 16.73 7.33
N GLY A 383 -11.43 16.19 8.55
CA GLY A 383 -12.55 16.24 9.49
C GLY A 383 -13.04 17.66 9.79
N ASP A 384 -12.12 18.63 9.93
CA ASP A 384 -12.46 20.02 10.19
C ASP A 384 -12.92 20.76 8.92
N ILE A 385 -12.25 20.57 7.77
CA ILE A 385 -12.71 21.09 6.48
C ILE A 385 -14.14 20.64 6.18
N PHE A 386 -14.48 19.38 6.46
CA PHE A 386 -15.83 18.85 6.25
C PHE A 386 -16.87 19.26 7.30
N LYS A 387 -16.51 20.02 8.34
CA LYS A 387 -17.48 20.71 9.23
C LYS A 387 -17.88 22.08 8.67
N GLU A 388 -16.96 22.76 8.01
CA GLU A 388 -17.20 24.09 7.43
C GLU A 388 -18.25 24.08 6.31
N LYS A 389 -18.98 25.20 6.14
CA LYS A 389 -19.87 25.41 5.01
C LYS A 389 -19.06 25.92 3.79
N PRO A 390 -19.38 25.50 2.55
CA PRO A 390 -20.51 24.65 2.15
C PRO A 390 -20.24 23.14 2.25
N PHE A 391 -19.05 22.71 2.66
CA PHE A 391 -18.59 21.31 2.58
C PHE A 391 -19.42 20.35 3.45
N SER A 392 -19.79 20.74 4.68
CA SER A 392 -20.64 19.94 5.56
C SER A 392 -22.03 19.64 4.96
N THR A 393 -22.67 20.66 4.37
CA THR A 393 -23.94 20.51 3.64
C THR A 393 -23.83 19.51 2.50
N VAL A 394 -22.77 19.63 1.70
CA VAL A 394 -22.52 18.82 0.50
C VAL A 394 -22.15 17.39 0.88
N PHE A 395 -21.38 17.20 1.94
CA PHE A 395 -21.09 15.89 2.49
C PHE A 395 -22.38 15.20 2.99
N GLY A 396 -23.20 15.88 3.79
CA GLY A 396 -24.48 15.35 4.25
C GLY A 396 -25.42 14.97 3.10
N GLN A 397 -25.43 15.75 2.02
CA GLN A 397 -26.12 15.42 0.77
C GLN A 397 -25.53 14.18 0.08
N GLY A 398 -24.19 14.08 -0.03
CA GLY A 398 -23.51 12.92 -0.61
C GLY A 398 -23.74 11.61 0.15
N VAL A 399 -23.71 11.65 1.49
CA VAL A 399 -24.06 10.50 2.36
C VAL A 399 -25.51 10.10 2.17
N ARG A 400 -26.44 11.07 2.07
CA ARG A 400 -27.86 10.79 1.83
C ARG A 400 -28.08 10.08 0.49
N VAL A 401 -27.44 10.56 -0.58
CA VAL A 401 -27.46 9.91 -1.91
C VAL A 401 -26.91 8.48 -1.83
N HIS A 402 -25.72 8.30 -1.25
CA HIS A 402 -25.09 6.99 -1.13
C HIS A 402 -26.00 6.01 -0.36
N SER A 403 -26.42 6.38 0.85
CA SER A 403 -27.23 5.51 1.71
C SER A 403 -28.58 5.16 1.07
N TYR A 404 -29.27 6.14 0.45
CA TYR A 404 -30.55 5.89 -0.20
C TYR A 404 -30.45 4.85 -1.32
N ILE A 405 -29.41 4.95 -2.17
CA ILE A 405 -29.15 3.98 -3.25
C ILE A 405 -28.72 2.63 -2.68
N SER A 406 -27.73 2.60 -1.78
CA SER A 406 -27.12 1.37 -1.28
C SER A 406 -28.05 0.52 -0.42
N GLN A 407 -29.00 1.12 0.30
CA GLN A 407 -29.98 0.41 1.13
C GLN A 407 -31.16 -0.17 0.32
N ARG A 408 -31.20 0.03 -0.99
CA ARG A 408 -32.31 -0.41 -1.87
C ARG A 408 -31.76 -1.33 -2.96
N PRO A 409 -31.76 -2.67 -2.80
CA PRO A 409 -31.13 -3.60 -3.75
C PRO A 409 -31.55 -3.39 -5.22
N LEU A 410 -32.84 -3.14 -5.47
CA LEU A 410 -33.34 -2.85 -6.82
C LEU A 410 -32.80 -1.54 -7.40
N LEU A 411 -32.70 -0.47 -6.59
CA LEU A 411 -32.13 0.82 -7.01
C LEU A 411 -30.60 0.75 -7.15
N LEU A 412 -29.93 -0.05 -6.31
CA LEU A 412 -28.51 -0.34 -6.43
C LEU A 412 -28.20 -1.10 -7.73
N ASN A 413 -29.01 -2.10 -8.09
CA ASN A 413 -28.90 -2.84 -9.34
C ASN A 413 -29.28 -1.97 -10.56
N MET A 414 -30.23 -1.04 -10.41
CA MET A 414 -30.49 -0.01 -11.41
C MET A 414 -29.25 0.87 -11.62
N MET A 415 -28.68 1.45 -10.55
CA MET A 415 -27.47 2.27 -10.61
C MET A 415 -26.29 1.51 -11.24
N ARG A 416 -26.05 0.25 -10.84
CA ARG A 416 -25.01 -0.62 -11.41
C ARG A 416 -25.11 -0.78 -12.94
N ARG A 417 -26.33 -0.85 -13.51
CA ARG A 417 -26.51 -0.89 -14.98
C ARG A 417 -26.07 0.41 -15.65
N PHE A 418 -26.40 1.57 -15.07
CA PHE A 418 -25.99 2.88 -15.59
C PHE A 418 -24.49 3.18 -15.37
N THR A 419 -23.86 2.66 -14.32
CA THR A 419 -22.44 2.91 -13.99
C THR A 419 -21.46 1.85 -14.49
N ARG A 420 -21.93 0.83 -15.23
CA ARG A 420 -21.13 -0.34 -15.65
C ARG A 420 -20.48 -1.06 -14.46
N GLN A 421 -21.29 -1.40 -13.46
CA GLN A 421 -20.90 -2.05 -12.20
C GLN A 421 -19.95 -1.24 -11.29
N LYS A 422 -19.61 0.02 -11.62
CA LYS A 422 -18.84 0.88 -10.71
C LYS A 422 -19.65 1.16 -9.44
N LYS A 423 -19.15 0.71 -8.29
CA LYS A 423 -19.72 0.96 -6.94
C LYS A 423 -19.46 2.43 -6.53
N LEU A 424 -20.38 3.03 -5.77
CA LEU A 424 -20.10 4.26 -5.02
C LEU A 424 -19.33 3.90 -3.74
N VAL A 425 -18.49 4.81 -3.26
CA VAL A 425 -17.68 4.58 -2.04
C VAL A 425 -18.49 4.98 -0.81
N LYS A 426 -18.54 4.08 0.19
CA LYS A 426 -19.15 4.34 1.51
C LYS A 426 -18.18 5.10 2.41
N SER A 427 -18.63 6.18 3.03
CA SER A 427 -17.88 6.86 4.10
C SER A 427 -17.75 5.97 5.34
N GLY A 428 -16.52 5.81 5.84
CA GLY A 428 -16.21 5.19 7.12
C GLY A 428 -16.20 6.21 8.26
N LYS A 429 -16.80 5.88 9.40
CA LYS A 429 -16.99 6.79 10.55
C LYS A 429 -15.69 7.41 11.10
N THR A 430 -14.57 6.69 11.03
CA THR A 430 -13.28 7.06 11.63
C THR A 430 -12.25 7.61 10.64
N ARG A 431 -12.54 7.61 9.34
CA ARG A 431 -11.62 8.08 8.28
C ARG A 431 -12.30 9.16 7.45
N PHE A 432 -12.21 10.41 7.87
CA PHE A 432 -12.72 11.58 7.13
C PHE A 432 -12.15 11.69 5.71
N ALA A 433 -10.99 11.11 5.41
CA ALA A 433 -10.54 10.95 4.01
C ALA A 433 -11.54 10.14 3.15
N THR A 434 -12.29 9.19 3.72
CA THR A 434 -13.32 8.43 2.98
C THR A 434 -14.60 9.24 2.70
N THR A 435 -14.83 10.33 3.44
CA THR A 435 -15.83 11.35 3.08
C THR A 435 -15.49 11.98 1.74
N PHE A 436 -14.24 12.37 1.55
CA PHE A 436 -13.75 12.85 0.25
C PHE A 436 -13.93 11.79 -0.85
N LEU A 437 -13.60 10.53 -0.59
CA LEU A 437 -13.79 9.44 -1.58
C LEU A 437 -15.26 9.21 -1.94
N THR A 438 -16.18 9.40 -1.00
CA THR A 438 -17.63 9.36 -1.26
C THR A 438 -18.01 10.41 -2.31
N LEU A 439 -17.63 11.67 -2.08
CA LEU A 439 -17.89 12.78 -3.01
C LEU A 439 -17.17 12.59 -4.36
N HIS A 440 -15.94 12.08 -4.34
CA HIS A 440 -15.18 11.75 -5.55
C HIS A 440 -15.86 10.68 -6.40
N SER A 441 -16.35 9.60 -5.78
CA SER A 441 -17.08 8.54 -6.49
C SER A 441 -18.38 9.04 -7.12
N ILE A 442 -19.11 9.92 -6.42
CA ILE A 442 -20.32 10.58 -6.95
C ILE A 442 -19.95 11.52 -8.12
N HIS A 443 -18.84 12.24 -8.04
CA HIS A 443 -18.37 13.12 -9.12
C HIS A 443 -17.99 12.32 -10.37
N LEU A 444 -17.19 11.26 -10.25
CA LEU A 444 -16.82 10.38 -11.36
C LEU A 444 -18.04 9.73 -12.01
N GLN A 445 -19.09 9.43 -11.24
CA GLN A 445 -20.35 8.87 -11.76
C GLN A 445 -21.42 9.94 -12.08
N LYS A 446 -21.13 11.25 -11.97
CA LYS A 446 -22.12 12.33 -12.11
C LYS A 446 -22.95 12.24 -13.40
N ALA A 447 -22.32 11.95 -14.54
CA ALA A 447 -23.03 11.81 -15.81
C ALA A 447 -23.97 10.58 -15.83
N ASN A 448 -23.53 9.45 -15.27
CA ASN A 448 -24.29 8.21 -15.21
C ASN A 448 -25.45 8.30 -14.19
N LEU A 449 -25.21 8.91 -13.03
CA LEU A 449 -26.23 9.18 -12.02
C LEU A 449 -27.27 10.18 -12.53
N ARG A 450 -26.88 11.23 -13.27
CA ARG A 450 -27.86 12.12 -13.91
C ARG A 450 -28.73 11.37 -14.91
N LYS A 451 -28.14 10.54 -15.78
CA LYS A 451 -28.89 9.68 -16.72
C LYS A 451 -29.86 8.73 -16.02
N LEU A 452 -29.45 8.13 -14.89
CA LEU A 452 -30.30 7.30 -14.03
C LEU A 452 -31.53 8.09 -13.56
N PHE A 453 -31.33 9.24 -12.90
CA PHE A 453 -32.43 10.04 -12.33
C PHE A 453 -33.27 10.81 -13.36
N THR A 454 -32.88 10.83 -14.65
CA THR A 454 -33.70 11.30 -15.77
C THR A 454 -34.22 10.17 -16.66
N SER A 455 -34.02 8.91 -16.30
CA SER A 455 -34.45 7.77 -17.12
C SER A 455 -35.94 7.47 -16.97
N GLU A 456 -36.53 6.87 -18.01
CA GLU A 456 -37.90 6.34 -17.94
C GLU A 456 -38.01 5.23 -16.89
N GLU A 457 -36.97 4.40 -16.73
CA GLU A 457 -36.91 3.34 -15.71
C GLU A 457 -36.99 3.91 -14.28
N TRP A 458 -36.30 5.02 -14.01
CA TRP A 458 -36.44 5.75 -12.75
C TRP A 458 -37.86 6.31 -12.59
N SER A 459 -38.37 7.04 -13.60
CA SER A 459 -39.68 7.70 -13.54
C SER A 459 -40.86 6.74 -13.33
N LYS A 460 -40.77 5.50 -13.84
CA LYS A 460 -41.75 4.43 -13.63
C LYS A 460 -41.54 3.65 -12.31
N SER A 461 -40.45 3.89 -11.59
CA SER A 461 -40.14 3.17 -10.34
C SER A 461 -40.85 3.74 -9.12
N LYS A 462 -41.12 2.89 -8.12
CA LYS A 462 -41.65 3.33 -6.81
C LYS A 462 -40.76 4.37 -6.13
N PHE A 463 -39.44 4.34 -6.38
CA PHE A 463 -38.46 5.25 -5.80
C PHE A 463 -38.64 6.70 -6.27
N ALA A 464 -39.13 6.93 -7.49
CA ALA A 464 -39.45 8.27 -7.97
C ALA A 464 -40.68 8.89 -7.28
N MET A 465 -41.52 8.07 -6.65
CA MET A 465 -42.70 8.54 -5.90
C MET A 465 -42.38 8.87 -4.44
N GLU A 466 -41.43 8.14 -3.84
CA GLU A 466 -40.90 8.40 -2.49
C GLU A 466 -40.36 9.83 -2.34
N SER A 467 -40.70 10.51 -1.25
CA SER A 467 -40.18 11.85 -0.92
C SER A 467 -38.65 11.88 -0.86
N ALA A 468 -38.05 10.88 -0.21
CA ALA A 468 -36.60 10.70 -0.13
C ALA A 468 -35.94 10.46 -1.51
N GLY A 469 -36.64 9.79 -2.43
CA GLY A 469 -36.14 9.57 -3.80
C GLY A 469 -36.18 10.84 -4.65
N LYS A 470 -37.27 11.61 -4.55
CA LYS A 470 -37.38 12.97 -5.15
C LYS A 470 -36.27 13.89 -4.64
N ASP A 471 -35.96 13.84 -3.35
CA ASP A 471 -34.85 14.58 -2.73
C ASP A 471 -33.48 14.18 -3.29
N VAL A 472 -33.20 12.89 -3.40
CA VAL A 472 -31.93 12.37 -3.93
C VAL A 472 -31.76 12.71 -5.41
N ALA A 473 -32.81 12.60 -6.21
CA ALA A 473 -32.81 13.05 -7.60
C ALA A 473 -32.53 14.57 -7.69
N ARG A 474 -33.20 15.38 -6.87
CA ARG A 474 -32.98 16.84 -6.78
C ARG A 474 -31.53 17.19 -6.40
N ILE A 475 -30.92 16.46 -5.48
CA ILE A 475 -29.50 16.65 -5.10
C ILE A 475 -28.57 16.37 -6.30
N ILE A 476 -28.72 15.23 -6.98
CA ILE A 476 -27.85 14.86 -8.12
C ILE A 476 -28.06 15.78 -9.34
N LEU A 477 -29.28 16.25 -9.56
CA LEU A 477 -29.60 17.15 -10.66
C LEU A 477 -29.16 18.60 -10.38
N SER A 478 -29.02 18.99 -9.10
CA SER A 478 -28.62 20.34 -8.67
C SER A 478 -27.22 20.77 -9.15
N TYR A 479 -27.16 21.97 -9.75
CA TYR A 479 -25.90 22.64 -10.07
C TYR A 479 -25.11 23.03 -8.82
N TYR A 480 -25.79 23.49 -7.75
CA TYR A 480 -25.17 23.86 -6.48
C TYR A 480 -24.41 22.68 -5.85
N PHE A 481 -25.03 21.51 -5.75
CA PHE A 481 -24.36 20.30 -5.25
C PHE A 481 -23.16 19.95 -6.14
N GLY A 482 -23.36 19.90 -7.46
CA GLY A 482 -22.31 19.54 -8.42
C GLY A 482 -21.09 20.47 -8.40
N ASN A 483 -21.27 21.76 -8.13
CA ASN A 483 -20.19 22.74 -8.04
C ASN A 483 -19.44 22.67 -6.70
N ASN A 484 -20.15 22.58 -5.58
CA ASN A 484 -19.49 22.50 -4.29
C ASN A 484 -18.83 21.13 -4.05
N VAL A 485 -19.28 20.05 -4.72
CA VAL A 485 -18.51 18.80 -4.84
C VAL A 485 -17.18 19.07 -5.55
N LEU A 486 -17.17 19.77 -6.69
CA LEU A 486 -15.93 20.09 -7.39
C LEU A 486 -15.00 21.00 -6.56
N HIS A 487 -15.55 21.94 -5.79
CA HIS A 487 -14.80 22.76 -4.82
C HIS A 487 -14.14 21.89 -3.75
N ALA A 488 -14.88 20.98 -3.12
CA ALA A 488 -14.35 20.02 -2.15
C ALA A 488 -13.27 19.11 -2.76
N LEU A 489 -13.42 18.71 -4.04
CA LEU A 489 -12.42 17.90 -4.74
C LEU A 489 -11.12 18.66 -5.04
N LYS A 490 -11.21 19.94 -5.42
CA LYS A 490 -10.05 20.82 -5.60
C LYS A 490 -9.26 21.04 -4.31
N ILE A 491 -9.94 21.18 -3.17
CA ILE A 491 -9.30 21.31 -1.85
C ILE A 491 -8.70 19.99 -1.38
N GLY A 492 -9.49 18.93 -1.36
CA GLY A 492 -9.06 17.66 -0.76
C GLY A 492 -8.12 16.85 -1.64
N GLY A 493 -8.10 17.05 -2.95
CA GLY A 493 -7.26 16.30 -3.89
C GLY A 493 -5.76 16.38 -3.55
N PRO A 494 -5.19 17.58 -3.34
CA PRO A 494 -3.84 17.75 -2.84
C PRO A 494 -3.61 17.09 -1.46
N LEU A 495 -4.54 17.26 -0.51
CA LEU A 495 -4.44 16.65 0.82
C LEU A 495 -4.48 15.11 0.80
N VAL A 496 -5.21 14.50 -0.15
CA VAL A 496 -5.20 13.03 -0.35
C VAL A 496 -3.82 12.57 -0.84
N LYS A 497 -3.09 13.36 -1.64
CA LYS A 497 -1.72 13.01 -2.04
C LYS A 497 -0.77 12.97 -0.84
N ILE A 498 -0.91 13.90 0.11
CA ILE A 498 -0.14 13.88 1.36
C ILE A 498 -0.53 12.64 2.18
N LEU A 499 -1.83 12.36 2.32
CA LEU A 499 -2.29 11.17 3.03
C LEU A 499 -1.68 9.88 2.43
N CYS A 500 -1.70 9.73 1.11
CA CYS A 500 -1.06 8.60 0.43
C CYS A 500 0.48 8.58 0.50
N LEU A 501 1.12 9.72 0.78
CA LEU A 501 2.57 9.79 1.05
C LEU A 501 2.88 9.28 2.47
N VAL A 502 2.11 9.68 3.48
CA VAL A 502 2.32 9.27 4.89
C VAL A 502 1.75 7.89 5.23
N ASP A 503 0.79 7.39 4.45
CA ASP A 503 0.29 6.00 4.51
C ASP A 503 1.17 5.02 3.68
N GLY A 504 2.20 5.50 2.98
CA GLY A 504 2.91 4.76 1.94
C GLY A 504 4.30 4.22 2.33
N GLU A 505 4.52 2.92 2.16
CA GLU A 505 5.80 2.22 2.43
C GLU A 505 6.91 2.41 1.35
N GLN A 506 6.69 3.25 0.32
CA GLN A 506 7.64 3.31 -0.82
C GLN A 506 8.81 4.28 -0.63
N LYS A 507 8.68 5.26 0.25
CA LYS A 507 9.71 6.26 0.59
C LYS A 507 9.48 6.74 2.02
N PRO A 508 10.52 6.98 2.84
CA PRO A 508 10.35 7.57 4.17
C PRO A 508 9.66 8.95 4.08
N PRO A 509 8.45 9.16 4.63
CA PRO A 509 7.70 10.39 4.43
C PRO A 509 8.21 11.59 5.24
N MET A 510 8.96 11.35 6.33
CA MET A 510 9.42 12.39 7.27
C MET A 510 10.10 13.58 6.57
N GLY A 511 11.03 13.29 5.64
CA GLY A 511 11.77 14.31 4.90
C GLY A 511 11.07 14.91 3.68
N TYR A 512 9.82 14.54 3.42
CA TYR A 512 8.99 15.11 2.36
C TYR A 512 7.73 15.81 2.88
N LEU A 513 7.35 15.59 4.15
CA LEU A 513 6.06 16.05 4.69
C LEU A 513 5.88 17.57 4.60
N TYR A 514 6.90 18.34 4.98
CA TYR A 514 6.92 19.80 4.87
C TYR A 514 6.60 20.28 3.45
N GLU A 515 7.44 19.88 2.49
CA GLU A 515 7.29 20.21 1.07
C GLU A 515 5.94 19.74 0.51
N ALA A 516 5.43 18.59 0.95
CA ALA A 516 4.14 18.08 0.52
C ALA A 516 2.97 18.95 1.02
N MET A 517 3.07 19.54 2.21
CA MET A 517 2.09 20.48 2.77
C MET A 517 2.10 21.80 2.01
N ASP A 518 3.28 22.38 1.76
CA ASP A 518 3.41 23.64 1.01
C ASP A 518 2.91 23.48 -0.43
N ARG A 519 3.37 22.45 -1.17
CA ARG A 519 2.86 22.13 -2.51
C ARG A 519 1.36 21.84 -2.52
N ALA A 520 0.78 21.35 -1.44
CA ALA A 520 -0.67 21.18 -1.35
C ALA A 520 -1.39 22.52 -1.17
N LYS A 521 -0.88 23.44 -0.35
CA LYS A 521 -1.41 24.80 -0.25
C LYS A 521 -1.32 25.50 -1.61
N GLU A 522 -0.17 25.47 -2.28
CA GLU A 522 0.01 26.00 -3.64
C GLU A 522 -1.00 25.43 -4.64
N ALA A 523 -1.17 24.10 -4.67
CA ALA A 523 -2.11 23.44 -5.58
C ALA A 523 -3.59 23.77 -5.28
N ILE A 524 -3.93 23.99 -4.00
CA ILE A 524 -5.25 24.48 -3.59
C ILE A 524 -5.42 25.93 -4.07
N GLN A 525 -4.47 26.82 -3.79
CA GLN A 525 -4.50 28.23 -4.20
C GLN A 525 -4.62 28.37 -5.73
N ALA A 526 -3.77 27.68 -6.50
CA ALA A 526 -3.80 27.68 -7.96
C ALA A 526 -5.11 27.14 -8.55
N SER A 527 -5.93 26.44 -7.75
CA SER A 527 -7.24 25.94 -8.17
C SER A 527 -8.37 27.00 -8.11
N PHE A 528 -8.13 28.19 -7.54
CA PHE A 528 -9.14 29.24 -7.38
C PHE A 528 -8.59 30.65 -7.67
N THR A 529 -9.41 31.51 -8.27
CA THR A 529 -9.09 32.94 -8.50
C THR A 529 -9.48 33.84 -7.33
N ASP A 530 -10.06 33.27 -6.28
CA ASP A 530 -10.76 33.96 -5.20
C ASP A 530 -10.34 33.32 -3.88
N GLU A 531 -9.64 34.11 -3.07
CA GLU A 531 -9.02 33.69 -1.82
C GLU A 531 -10.04 33.23 -0.78
N GLN A 532 -11.26 33.79 -0.78
CA GLN A 532 -12.30 33.43 0.18
C GLN A 532 -12.72 31.95 0.08
N LYS A 533 -12.44 31.29 -1.06
CA LYS A 533 -12.72 29.88 -1.29
C LYS A 533 -11.74 28.92 -0.61
N TYR A 534 -10.59 29.39 -0.16
CA TYR A 534 -9.57 28.56 0.51
C TYR A 534 -8.92 29.19 1.75
N ALA A 535 -9.08 30.49 2.02
CA ALA A 535 -8.52 31.16 3.21
C ALA A 535 -8.86 30.43 4.52
N LYS A 536 -10.14 30.05 4.71
CA LYS A 536 -10.58 29.29 5.90
C LYS A 536 -9.98 27.87 5.96
N VAL A 537 -9.71 27.27 4.80
CA VAL A 537 -9.05 25.97 4.70
C VAL A 537 -7.57 26.08 5.10
N PHE A 538 -6.88 27.15 4.68
CA PHE A 538 -5.50 27.40 5.11
C PHE A 538 -5.42 27.61 6.62
N GLN A 539 -6.34 28.38 7.22
CA GLN A 539 -6.41 28.51 8.69
C GLN A 539 -6.55 27.15 9.41
N ILE A 540 -7.35 26.22 8.87
CA ILE A 540 -7.51 24.87 9.44
C ILE A 540 -6.23 24.04 9.28
N ILE A 541 -5.61 24.10 8.10
CA ILE A 541 -4.34 23.42 7.80
C ILE A 541 -3.25 23.93 8.74
N ASP A 542 -3.10 25.25 8.86
CA ASP A 542 -2.01 25.90 9.59
C ASP A 542 -2.16 25.74 11.11
N ALA A 543 -3.39 25.78 11.63
CA ALA A 543 -3.67 25.44 13.03
C ALA A 543 -3.31 23.98 13.35
N ARG A 544 -3.80 23.01 12.55
CA ARG A 544 -3.47 21.58 12.74
C ARG A 544 -1.99 21.28 12.52
N TRP A 545 -1.34 21.98 11.60
CA TRP A 545 0.11 21.90 11.39
C TRP A 545 0.84 22.31 12.66
N SER A 546 0.60 23.54 13.14
CA SER A 546 1.35 24.16 14.23
C SER A 546 1.09 23.51 15.59
N GLU A 547 -0.16 23.16 15.88
CA GLU A 547 -0.56 22.58 17.17
C GLU A 547 -0.26 21.07 17.26
N GLN A 548 -0.37 20.34 16.13
CA GLN A 548 -0.55 18.89 16.17
C GLN A 548 0.28 18.05 15.20
N LEU A 549 0.89 18.60 14.15
CA LEU A 549 1.65 17.78 13.18
C LEU A 549 3.12 18.13 13.14
N HIS A 550 3.45 19.42 13.09
CA HIS A 550 4.81 19.92 13.10
C HIS A 550 5.58 19.37 14.31
N ARG A 551 6.79 18.86 14.05
CA ARG A 551 7.77 18.44 15.06
C ARG A 551 9.18 18.71 14.51
N PRO A 552 10.18 18.97 15.37
CA PRO A 552 11.57 19.17 14.95
C PRO A 552 12.12 18.05 14.05
N LEU A 553 11.68 16.81 14.25
CA LEU A 553 12.03 15.66 13.40
C LEU A 553 11.60 15.83 11.92
N HIS A 554 10.47 16.49 11.64
CA HIS A 554 10.02 16.78 10.28
C HIS A 554 10.93 17.82 9.61
N ALA A 555 11.36 18.84 10.36
CA ALA A 555 12.28 19.87 9.90
C ALA A 555 13.67 19.30 9.60
N ALA A 556 14.22 18.53 10.55
CA ALA A 556 15.49 17.81 10.37
C ALA A 556 15.43 16.83 9.18
N GLY A 557 14.29 16.14 9.01
CA GLY A 557 14.05 15.24 7.88
C GLY A 557 14.14 15.95 6.52
N LEU A 558 13.59 17.16 6.38
CA LEU A 558 13.68 17.93 5.14
C LEU A 558 15.10 18.45 4.91
N ILE A 559 15.74 19.06 5.93
CA ILE A 559 17.11 19.59 5.82
C ILE A 559 18.09 18.51 5.34
N LEU A 560 17.91 17.28 5.80
CA LEU A 560 18.80 16.17 5.43
C LEU A 560 18.37 15.45 4.15
N ASN A 561 17.23 15.79 3.53
CA ASN A 561 16.76 15.17 2.29
C ASN A 561 17.47 15.78 1.06
N PRO A 562 18.46 15.12 0.44
CA PRO A 562 19.27 15.74 -0.61
C PRO A 562 18.45 16.04 -1.88
N SER A 563 17.32 15.35 -2.08
CA SER A 563 16.44 15.54 -3.24
C SER A 563 15.58 16.80 -3.18
N LEU A 564 15.54 17.48 -2.03
CA LEU A 564 14.85 18.76 -1.82
C LEU A 564 15.82 19.83 -1.33
N PHE A 565 16.71 19.47 -0.41
CA PHE A 565 17.58 20.39 0.29
C PHE A 565 18.42 21.27 -0.63
N TYR A 566 19.13 20.69 -1.61
CA TYR A 566 20.07 21.46 -2.44
C TYR A 566 19.38 22.51 -3.29
N ASP A 567 18.29 22.15 -3.99
CA ASP A 567 17.48 23.09 -4.78
C ASP A 567 16.92 24.22 -3.90
N GLN A 568 16.40 23.90 -2.70
CA GLN A 568 15.87 24.90 -1.78
C GLN A 568 16.95 25.77 -1.11
N HIS A 569 18.14 25.22 -0.90
CA HIS A 569 19.29 25.94 -0.34
C HIS A 569 19.89 26.90 -1.37
N GLU A 570 20.09 26.47 -2.62
CA GLU A 570 20.56 27.32 -3.72
C GLU A 570 19.58 28.46 -4.02
N ASN A 571 18.27 28.17 -4.02
CA ASN A 571 17.21 29.16 -4.22
C ASN A 571 16.93 30.03 -2.97
N ASN A 572 17.65 29.84 -1.85
CA ASN A 572 17.42 30.52 -0.57
C ASN A 572 15.96 30.44 -0.04
N SER A 573 15.24 29.36 -0.35
CA SER A 573 13.83 29.19 0.02
C SER A 573 13.61 28.46 1.35
N LEU A 574 14.68 27.99 2.02
CA LEU A 574 14.59 27.31 3.31
C LEU A 574 14.20 28.27 4.44
N ALA A 575 13.03 28.05 5.03
CA ALA A 575 12.54 28.81 6.19
C ALA A 575 13.44 28.65 7.42
N ARG A 576 13.58 29.72 8.22
CA ARG A 576 14.40 29.74 9.45
C ARG A 576 14.02 28.66 10.46
N GLU A 577 12.73 28.33 10.56
CA GLU A 577 12.22 27.28 11.46
C GLU A 577 12.79 25.89 11.15
N LEU A 578 13.15 25.60 9.89
CA LEU A 578 13.73 24.31 9.50
C LEU A 578 15.11 24.13 10.13
N TRP A 579 15.90 25.21 10.20
CA TRP A 579 17.19 25.22 10.88
C TRP A 579 17.05 25.11 12.41
N THR A 580 16.09 25.83 13.00
CA THR A 580 15.79 25.72 14.43
C THR A 580 15.42 24.28 14.80
N GLY A 581 14.48 23.67 14.08
CA GLY A 581 14.06 22.28 14.30
C GLY A 581 15.19 21.27 14.07
N PHE A 582 16.05 21.48 13.08
CA PHE A 582 17.26 20.66 12.89
C PHE A 582 18.18 20.71 14.12
N HIS A 583 18.50 21.90 14.63
CA HIS A 583 19.38 22.05 15.79
C HIS A 583 18.77 21.47 17.08
N GLU A 584 17.46 21.63 17.29
CA GLU A 584 16.75 20.98 18.40
C GLU A 584 16.86 19.46 18.36
N VAL A 585 16.76 18.84 17.18
CA VAL A 585 16.95 17.39 16.99
C VAL A 585 18.38 16.96 17.30
N VAL A 586 19.38 17.71 16.83
CA VAL A 586 20.80 17.41 17.14
C VAL A 586 21.04 17.43 18.65
N ILE A 587 20.58 18.48 19.34
CA ILE A 587 20.74 18.63 20.79
C ILE A 587 20.00 17.51 21.56
N LYS A 588 18.74 17.24 21.21
CA LYS A 588 17.91 16.26 21.93
C LYS A 588 18.36 14.81 21.69
N LEU A 589 18.74 14.44 20.46
CA LEU A 589 19.18 13.07 20.16
C LEU A 589 20.67 12.81 20.47
N THR A 590 21.48 13.86 20.61
CA THR A 590 22.94 13.74 20.78
C THR A 590 23.40 14.45 22.06
N PRO A 591 23.31 13.83 23.25
CA PRO A 591 23.73 14.48 24.50
C PRO A 591 25.23 14.77 24.63
N ASN A 592 26.05 14.23 23.72
CA ASN A 592 27.50 14.40 23.72
C ASN A 592 27.88 15.60 22.86
N GLU A 593 28.35 16.68 23.50
CA GLU A 593 28.75 17.95 22.87
C GLU A 593 29.77 17.76 21.74
N TYR A 594 30.79 16.91 21.93
CA TYR A 594 31.78 16.60 20.88
C TYR A 594 31.15 15.94 19.64
N LEU A 595 30.08 15.15 19.81
CA LEU A 595 29.33 14.63 18.67
C LEU A 595 28.43 15.71 18.03
N GLN A 596 27.88 16.66 18.82
CA GLN A 596 27.13 17.79 18.28
C GLN A 596 28.01 18.69 17.39
N GLU A 597 29.20 19.07 17.87
CA GLU A 597 30.20 19.84 17.10
C GLU A 597 30.51 19.13 15.78
N LYS A 598 30.80 17.83 15.84
CA LYS A 598 31.11 17.02 14.66
C LYS A 598 29.94 16.92 13.66
N ILE A 599 28.69 16.94 14.14
CA ILE A 599 27.50 16.99 13.27
C ILE A 599 27.40 18.35 12.59
N VAL A 600 27.72 19.45 13.27
CA VAL A 600 27.76 20.79 12.68
C VAL A 600 28.86 20.91 11.61
N ASP A 601 30.05 20.37 11.86
CA ASP A 601 31.13 20.29 10.86
C ASP A 601 30.70 19.49 9.62
N GLN A 602 30.09 18.32 9.83
CA GLN A 602 29.57 17.50 8.73
C GLN A 602 28.42 18.17 7.98
N LEU A 603 27.58 18.96 8.66
CA LEU A 603 26.52 19.73 8.04
C LEU A 603 27.10 20.81 7.11
N ALA A 604 28.25 21.41 7.42
CA ALA A 604 28.91 22.36 6.52
C ALA A 604 29.39 21.67 5.23
N ILE A 605 30.00 20.48 5.33
CA ILE A 605 30.42 19.68 4.17
C ILE A 605 29.20 19.25 3.34
N TYR A 606 28.12 18.81 3.99
CA TYR A 606 26.86 18.48 3.34
C TYR A 606 26.26 19.70 2.61
N LYS A 607 26.19 20.87 3.25
CA LYS A 607 25.72 22.14 2.65
C LYS A 607 26.49 22.52 1.38
N ALA A 608 27.80 22.28 1.36
CA ALA A 608 28.66 22.58 0.23
C ALA A 608 28.62 21.52 -0.90
N ALA A 609 27.86 20.44 -0.74
CA ALA A 609 27.87 19.26 -1.62
C ALA A 609 29.29 18.69 -1.82
N GLU A 610 30.09 18.68 -0.75
CA GLU A 610 31.50 18.29 -0.79
C GLU A 610 31.73 16.81 -0.42
N GLY A 611 32.90 16.29 -0.83
CA GLY A 611 33.34 14.93 -0.51
C GLY A 611 32.37 13.86 -0.99
N LEU A 612 31.78 13.11 -0.06
CA LEU A 612 30.82 12.03 -0.32
C LEU A 612 29.41 12.53 -0.68
N PHE A 613 29.14 13.84 -0.56
CA PHE A 613 27.85 14.47 -0.87
C PHE A 613 27.83 15.17 -2.24
N LYS A 614 28.90 15.01 -3.04
CA LYS A 614 28.97 15.54 -4.39
C LYS A 614 28.11 14.71 -5.34
N LEU A 615 26.94 15.24 -5.70
CA LEU A 615 25.94 14.65 -6.59
C LEU A 615 26.33 14.73 -8.08
#